data_AF-A0A8C0HZU1-F1
#
_entry.id   AF-A0A8C0HZU1-F1
#
_cell.length_a   1.000
_cell.length_b   1.000
_cell.length_c   1.000
_cell.angle_alpha   90.00
_cell.angle_beta   90.00
_cell.angle_gamma   90.00
#
_symmetry.space_group_name_H-M   'P 1'
#
loop_
_entity.id
_entity.type
_entity.pdbx_description
1 polymer ?
#
loop_
_entity_poly.entity_id
_entity_poly.type
_entity_poly.pdbx_seq_one_letter_code
_entity_poly.pdbx_strand_id
1 'polypeptide(L)'
;MEPVASLHFSLPGSLLFFHLLSLFAAVSESFIPSTSPWMVALTVILPSLLLLIAGSICLIKKLQMEKKILSMQIEVENEEKEIAQQLHEELRWRRSLLHAADVVLDPDTAHPELFLSEDRRGVRRGPSRQSMPDNPERFDCQPCVLGLESYSSGRHYWEVEVENVMVWAVGVCRDSVERKGEALLVPQNGFWTLEMFENQYRALSSPEKILPLKERLCRVGIFLDYEAGDVSFYNMRDRSHIYTCPRSPFSGPLRPFFRLGSDDSPLFICPAFTGAQGVTVPEGGLVLHRAETHHSLQDQFPGLRAK
;
A
#
# COMPACT_ATOMS: atom_id res chain seq x y z
N MET A 1 41.34 9.41 73.89
CA MET A 1 41.68 8.56 72.74
C MET A 1 41.40 9.36 71.48
N GLU A 2 42.42 10.08 71.01
CA GLU A 2 42.56 10.55 69.62
C GLU A 2 42.93 9.33 68.73
N PRO A 3 42.94 9.43 67.38
CA PRO A 3 41.86 9.79 66.45
C PRO A 3 41.88 8.82 65.23
N VAL A 4 41.13 9.08 64.15
CA VAL A 4 41.65 9.12 62.74
C VAL A 4 40.53 9.68 61.85
N ALA A 5 40.77 10.88 61.31
CA ALA A 5 40.04 11.47 60.20
C ALA A 5 40.77 11.14 58.89
N SER A 6 40.03 10.72 57.86
CA SER A 6 40.55 10.48 56.50
C SER A 6 40.39 11.73 55.64
N LEU A 7 41.48 12.48 55.44
CA LEU A 7 41.61 13.56 54.48
C LEU A 7 42.10 13.00 53.14
N HIS A 8 41.25 12.99 52.11
CA HIS A 8 41.66 12.80 50.73
C HIS A 8 42.26 14.11 50.20
N PHE A 9 43.59 14.21 50.21
CA PHE A 9 44.31 15.28 49.53
C PHE A 9 44.72 14.81 48.14
N SER A 10 44.10 15.43 47.13
CA SER A 10 44.54 15.42 45.74
C SER A 10 45.92 16.11 45.67
N LEU A 11 46.93 15.38 45.20
CA LEU A 11 48.23 15.95 44.84
C LEU A 11 48.07 16.73 43.52
N PRO A 12 48.58 17.98 43.43
CA PRO A 12 48.48 18.77 42.22
C PRO A 12 49.47 18.22 41.16
N GLY A 13 48.97 18.02 39.94
CA GLY A 13 49.76 17.57 38.78
C GLY A 13 50.92 18.49 38.36
N SER A 14 51.19 19.56 39.11
CA SER A 14 52.33 20.46 38.92
C SER A 14 53.66 19.81 39.33
N LEU A 15 53.70 18.93 40.33
CA LEU A 15 54.94 18.33 40.82
C LEU A 15 55.57 17.36 39.80
N LEU A 16 54.75 16.62 39.04
CA LEU A 16 55.24 15.75 37.97
C LEU A 16 55.83 16.54 36.80
N PHE A 17 55.26 17.70 36.48
CA PHE A 17 55.78 18.58 35.44
C PHE A 17 57.14 19.20 35.85
N PHE A 18 57.30 19.61 37.10
CA PHE A 18 58.58 20.10 37.62
C PHE A 18 59.65 18.99 37.72
N HIS A 19 59.28 17.77 38.08
CA HIS A 19 60.22 16.64 38.09
C HIS A 19 60.65 16.21 36.68
N LEU A 20 59.77 16.29 35.69
CA LEU A 20 60.10 16.05 34.28
C LEU A 20 60.98 17.17 33.69
N LEU A 21 60.71 18.44 34.03
CA LEU A 21 61.52 19.57 33.62
C LEU A 21 62.91 19.53 34.28
N SER A 22 63.01 19.10 35.54
CA SER A 22 64.29 18.93 36.24
C SER A 22 65.09 17.74 35.71
N LEU A 23 64.44 16.66 35.27
CA LEU A 23 65.13 15.55 34.59
C LEU A 23 65.67 15.99 33.23
N PHE A 24 64.92 16.82 32.48
CA PHE A 24 65.37 17.39 31.22
C PHE A 24 66.52 18.40 31.41
N ALA A 25 66.49 19.20 32.47
CA ALA A 25 67.56 20.14 32.80
C ALA A 25 68.83 19.43 33.33
N ALA A 26 68.69 18.39 34.15
CA ALA A 26 69.82 17.65 34.71
C ALA A 26 70.55 16.78 33.66
N VAL A 27 69.85 16.35 32.60
CA VAL A 27 70.48 15.66 31.46
C VAL A 27 71.24 16.63 30.54
N SER A 28 71.05 17.95 30.69
CA SER A 28 71.73 18.96 29.87
C SER A 28 73.17 19.28 30.28
N GLU A 29 73.64 18.86 31.47
CA GLU A 29 74.96 19.26 31.99
C GLU A 29 76.06 18.19 31.93
N SER A 30 75.78 17.00 31.41
CA SER A 30 76.84 16.02 31.14
C SER A 30 76.74 15.53 29.71
N PHE A 31 77.87 15.56 29.00
CA PHE A 31 78.09 15.20 27.59
C PHE A 31 77.98 16.37 26.58
N ILE A 32 79.06 17.15 26.47
CA ILE A 32 79.42 17.84 25.22
C ILE A 32 80.58 17.07 24.56
N PRO A 33 80.31 16.14 23.63
CA PRO A 33 81.22 15.80 22.54
C PRO A 33 80.67 16.40 21.25
N SER A 34 81.45 17.22 20.56
CA SER A 34 81.21 17.79 19.22
C SER A 34 79.80 17.57 18.62
N THR A 35 78.89 18.54 18.76
CA THR A 35 77.55 18.44 18.17
C THR A 35 77.66 18.52 16.65
N SER A 36 77.49 17.39 15.97
CA SER A 36 77.43 17.34 14.52
C SER A 36 76.15 18.03 14.03
N PRO A 37 76.18 18.87 12.96
CA PRO A 37 75.05 19.69 12.52
C PRO A 37 73.72 18.94 12.34
N TRP A 38 73.75 17.65 12.02
CA TRP A 38 72.55 16.82 11.84
C TRP A 38 71.84 16.48 13.15
N MET A 39 72.54 16.39 14.29
CA MET A 39 71.90 16.09 15.59
C MET A 39 71.04 17.25 16.09
N VAL A 40 71.48 18.49 15.85
CA VAL A 40 70.71 19.70 16.17
C VAL A 40 69.50 19.83 15.24
N ALA A 41 69.61 19.41 13.98
CA ALA A 41 68.47 19.39 13.07
C ALA A 41 67.39 18.38 13.53
N LEU A 42 67.78 17.20 14.02
CA LEU A 42 66.83 16.19 14.50
C LEU A 42 66.01 16.64 15.71
N THR A 43 66.60 17.39 16.65
CA THR A 43 65.88 17.85 17.86
C THR A 43 64.77 18.86 17.55
N VAL A 44 64.83 19.55 16.41
CA VAL A 44 63.80 20.50 15.96
C VAL A 44 62.81 19.85 14.99
N ILE A 45 63.29 18.96 14.12
CA ILE A 45 62.45 18.31 13.08
C ILE A 45 61.53 17.25 13.70
N LEU A 46 61.99 16.48 14.69
CA LEU A 46 61.16 15.41 15.27
C LEU A 46 59.90 15.94 16.00
N PRO A 47 60.01 16.95 16.90
CA PRO A 47 58.85 17.47 17.62
C PRO A 47 57.88 18.22 16.69
N SER A 48 58.41 18.94 15.70
CA SER A 48 57.57 19.60 14.70
C SER A 48 56.78 18.58 13.87
N LEU A 49 57.41 17.48 13.45
CA LEU A 49 56.72 16.39 12.74
C LEU A 49 55.63 15.74 13.62
N LEU A 50 55.91 15.49 14.91
CA LEU A 50 54.92 14.94 15.84
C LEU A 50 53.70 15.86 16.02
N LEU A 51 53.93 17.17 16.12
CA LEU A 51 52.84 18.16 16.19
C LEU A 51 52.00 18.18 14.91
N LEU A 52 52.65 18.10 13.73
CA LEU A 52 51.95 18.03 12.45
C LEU A 52 51.10 16.75 12.34
N ILE A 53 51.62 15.61 12.79
CA ILE A 53 50.89 14.33 12.81
C ILE A 53 49.69 14.42 13.76
N ALA A 54 49.89 14.92 15.00
CA ALA A 54 48.82 15.06 15.98
C ALA A 54 47.70 16.01 15.48
N GLY A 55 48.08 17.14 14.86
CA GLY A 55 47.15 18.06 14.22
C GLY A 55 46.36 17.40 13.09
N SER A 56 47.03 16.65 12.22
CA SER A 56 46.39 15.92 11.11
C SER A 56 45.40 14.87 11.61
N ILE A 57 45.76 14.10 12.64
CA ILE A 57 44.87 13.12 13.28
C ILE A 57 43.65 13.81 13.91
N CYS A 58 43.84 14.97 14.55
CA CYS A 58 42.74 15.76 15.12
C CYS A 58 41.76 16.23 14.04
N LEU A 59 42.28 16.76 12.92
CA LEU A 59 41.45 17.18 11.78
C LEU A 59 40.68 16.02 11.16
N ILE A 60 41.33 14.87 10.97
CA ILE A 60 40.67 13.66 10.42
C ILE A 60 39.56 13.21 11.37
N LYS A 61 39.81 13.15 12.69
CA LYS A 61 38.77 12.77 13.67
C LYS A 61 37.60 13.75 13.67
N LYS A 62 37.86 15.05 13.55
CA LYS A 62 36.82 16.07 13.46
C LYS A 62 35.96 15.88 12.21
N LEU A 63 36.59 15.71 11.04
CA LEU A 63 35.89 15.45 9.78
C LEU A 63 35.10 14.14 9.83
N GLN A 64 35.64 13.10 10.48
CA GLN A 64 34.92 11.83 10.67
C GLN A 64 33.68 11.99 11.56
N MET A 65 33.75 12.80 12.62
CA MET A 65 32.60 13.09 13.47
C MET A 65 31.54 13.91 12.75
N GLU A 66 31.93 14.98 12.03
CA GLU A 66 31.01 15.78 11.23
C GLU A 66 30.31 14.94 10.16
N LYS A 67 31.06 14.05 9.48
CA LYS A 67 30.48 13.10 8.52
C LYS A 67 29.49 12.14 9.18
N LYS A 68 29.79 11.64 10.38
CA LYS A 68 28.90 10.75 11.13
C LYS A 68 27.61 11.44 11.58
N ILE A 69 27.71 12.70 12.03
CA ILE A 69 26.54 13.51 12.38
C ILE A 69 25.69 13.75 11.14
N LEU A 70 26.31 14.13 10.01
CA LEU A 70 25.61 14.35 8.76
C LEU A 70 24.92 13.07 8.25
N SER A 71 25.58 11.90 8.33
CA SER A 71 24.97 10.64 7.92
C SER A 71 23.77 10.27 8.79
N MET A 72 23.87 10.47 10.11
CA MET A 72 22.76 10.24 11.03
C MET A 72 21.59 11.20 10.75
N GLN A 73 21.84 12.46 10.40
CA GLN A 73 20.78 13.41 10.03
C GLN A 73 20.05 12.99 8.75
N ILE A 74 20.78 12.51 7.74
CA ILE A 74 20.19 12.02 6.49
C ILE A 74 19.33 10.77 6.74
N GLU A 75 19.79 9.84 7.60
CA GLU A 75 19.01 8.65 7.99
C GLU A 75 17.69 9.05 8.65
N VAL A 76 17.72 9.96 9.63
CA VAL A 76 16.50 10.46 10.30
C VAL A 76 15.56 11.16 9.31
N GLU A 77 16.07 12.00 8.42
CA GLU A 77 15.24 12.67 7.41
C GLU A 77 14.60 11.68 6.43
N ASN A 78 15.31 10.60 6.08
CA ASN A 78 14.78 9.56 5.21
C ASN A 78 13.68 8.74 5.91
N GLU A 79 13.88 8.38 7.18
CA GLU A 79 12.86 7.73 8.00
C GLU A 79 11.60 8.59 8.14
N GLU A 80 11.75 9.90 8.40
CA GLU A 80 10.62 10.83 8.47
C GLU A 80 9.85 10.89 7.14
N LYS A 81 10.55 10.88 6.00
CA LYS A 81 9.92 10.85 4.67
C LYS A 81 9.16 9.55 4.42
N GLU A 82 9.73 8.42 4.81
CA GLU A 82 9.07 7.11 4.68
C GLU A 82 7.79 7.05 5.53
N ILE A 83 7.85 7.51 6.79
CA ILE A 83 6.69 7.59 7.67
C ILE A 83 5.63 8.53 7.11
N ALA A 84 6.03 9.72 6.61
CA ALA A 84 5.11 10.68 6.02
C ALA A 84 4.42 10.11 4.76
N GLN A 85 5.14 9.36 3.93
CA GLN A 85 4.57 8.67 2.77
C GLN A 85 3.57 7.60 3.17
N GLN A 86 3.93 6.72 4.12
CA GLN A 86 3.03 5.69 4.63
C GLN A 86 1.76 6.29 5.24
N LEU A 87 1.89 7.35 6.03
CA LEU A 87 0.76 8.05 6.63
C LEU A 87 -0.14 8.66 5.55
N HIS A 88 0.44 9.26 4.51
CA HIS A 88 -0.33 9.84 3.41
C HIS A 88 -1.10 8.78 2.61
N GLU A 89 -0.51 7.62 2.37
CA GLU A 89 -1.17 6.49 1.71
C GLU A 89 -2.33 5.94 2.55
N GLU A 90 -2.14 5.76 3.87
CA GLU A 90 -3.19 5.33 4.78
C GLU A 90 -4.33 6.36 4.85
N LEU A 91 -4.03 7.65 4.91
CA LEU A 91 -5.03 8.71 4.88
C LEU A 91 -5.79 8.76 3.55
N ARG A 92 -5.08 8.58 2.42
CA ARG A 92 -5.70 8.47 1.09
C ARG A 92 -6.66 7.30 1.06
N TRP A 93 -6.24 6.14 1.55
CA TRP A 93 -7.08 4.95 1.62
C TRP A 93 -8.34 5.16 2.46
N ARG A 94 -8.20 5.72 3.67
CA ARG A 94 -9.32 6.06 4.55
C ARG A 94 -10.29 7.04 3.91
N ARG A 95 -9.78 8.02 3.16
CA ARG A 95 -10.63 8.96 2.42
C ARG A 95 -11.41 8.25 1.31
N SER A 96 -10.83 7.26 0.64
CA SER A 96 -11.55 6.48 -0.36
C SER A 96 -12.68 5.65 0.24
N LEU A 97 -12.55 5.18 1.49
CA LEU A 97 -13.65 4.51 2.21
C LEU A 97 -14.87 5.42 2.44
N LEU A 98 -14.71 6.75 2.46
CA LEU A 98 -15.84 7.69 2.53
C LEU A 98 -16.71 7.69 1.27
N HIS A 99 -16.18 7.12 0.18
CA HIS A 99 -16.83 7.00 -1.12
C HIS A 99 -17.40 5.59 -1.35
N ALA A 100 -17.50 4.77 -0.29
CA ALA A 100 -18.08 3.44 -0.38
C ALA A 100 -19.54 3.52 -0.84
N ALA A 101 -19.84 2.86 -1.96
CA ALA A 101 -21.15 2.77 -2.55
C ALA A 101 -21.79 1.43 -2.18
N ASP A 102 -23.04 1.49 -1.76
CA ASP A 102 -23.78 0.29 -1.38
C ASP A 102 -24.40 -0.38 -2.61
N VAL A 103 -23.59 -1.15 -3.34
CA VAL A 103 -24.02 -1.74 -4.61
C VAL A 103 -24.93 -2.95 -4.38
N VAL A 104 -26.10 -2.91 -5.03
CA VAL A 104 -27.04 -4.03 -5.18
C VAL A 104 -27.27 -4.31 -6.66
N LEU A 105 -27.53 -5.56 -7.02
CA LEU A 105 -27.72 -6.02 -8.40
C LEU A 105 -29.12 -5.72 -8.92
N ASP A 106 -29.20 -5.41 -10.21
CA ASP A 106 -30.45 -5.13 -10.92
C ASP A 106 -31.00 -6.38 -11.65
N PRO A 107 -32.11 -6.96 -11.18
CA PRO A 107 -32.73 -8.14 -11.80
C PRO A 107 -33.19 -7.92 -13.24
N ASP A 108 -33.50 -6.69 -13.64
CA ASP A 108 -34.00 -6.39 -14.99
C ASP A 108 -32.88 -6.48 -16.02
N THR A 109 -31.64 -6.23 -15.61
CA THR A 109 -30.45 -6.35 -16.47
C THR A 109 -29.87 -7.77 -16.53
N ALA A 110 -30.16 -8.60 -15.52
CA ALA A 110 -29.51 -9.89 -15.33
C ALA A 110 -29.80 -10.87 -16.49
N HIS A 111 -28.74 -11.43 -17.05
CA HIS A 111 -28.85 -12.50 -18.04
C HIS A 111 -29.65 -13.69 -17.48
N PRO A 112 -30.50 -14.40 -18.28
CA PRO A 112 -31.35 -15.47 -17.77
C PRO A 112 -30.63 -16.63 -17.08
N GLU A 113 -29.33 -16.84 -17.33
CA GLU A 113 -28.51 -17.85 -16.64
C GLU A 113 -28.01 -17.39 -15.26
N LEU A 114 -28.22 -16.13 -14.88
CA LEU A 114 -27.75 -15.58 -13.60
C LEU A 114 -28.85 -15.61 -12.54
N PHE A 115 -28.54 -16.24 -11.42
CA PHE A 115 -29.40 -16.33 -10.25
C PHE A 115 -28.86 -15.36 -9.20
N LEU A 116 -29.70 -14.43 -8.79
CA LEU A 116 -29.36 -13.45 -7.76
C LEU A 116 -29.74 -14.00 -6.38
N SER A 117 -28.97 -13.64 -5.36
CA SER A 117 -29.35 -13.87 -3.97
C SER A 117 -30.51 -12.97 -3.56
N GLU A 118 -31.16 -13.30 -2.45
CA GLU A 118 -32.30 -12.54 -1.94
C GLU A 118 -31.94 -11.08 -1.61
N ASP A 119 -30.76 -10.85 -1.05
CA ASP A 119 -30.23 -9.51 -0.74
C ASP A 119 -29.71 -8.76 -1.98
N ARG A 120 -29.74 -9.39 -3.16
CA ARG A 120 -29.22 -8.87 -4.43
C ARG A 120 -27.74 -8.48 -4.39
N ARG A 121 -26.94 -9.11 -3.52
CA ARG A 121 -25.48 -8.89 -3.47
C ARG A 121 -24.66 -10.07 -3.96
N GLY A 122 -25.26 -11.24 -4.02
CA GLY A 122 -24.71 -12.45 -4.59
C GLY A 122 -25.28 -12.71 -5.99
N VAL A 123 -24.43 -13.22 -6.87
CA VAL A 123 -24.83 -13.71 -8.18
C VAL A 123 -24.12 -15.01 -8.48
N ARG A 124 -24.84 -15.96 -9.09
CA ARG A 124 -24.28 -17.25 -9.49
C ARG A 124 -24.83 -17.62 -10.86
N ARG A 125 -23.99 -18.20 -11.71
CA ARG A 125 -24.46 -18.80 -12.97
C ARG A 125 -25.11 -20.15 -12.68
N GLY A 126 -26.31 -20.36 -13.19
CA GLY A 126 -27.01 -21.63 -13.10
C GLY A 126 -26.78 -22.51 -14.33
N PRO A 127 -27.14 -23.81 -14.23
CA PRO A 127 -26.94 -24.77 -15.32
C PRO A 127 -27.88 -24.54 -16.51
N SER A 128 -28.92 -23.73 -16.34
CA SER A 128 -29.92 -23.44 -17.37
C SER A 128 -30.46 -22.02 -17.27
N ARG A 129 -31.03 -21.55 -18.38
CA ARG A 129 -31.71 -20.25 -18.47
C ARG A 129 -33.03 -20.29 -17.70
N GLN A 130 -33.26 -19.29 -16.86
CA GLN A 130 -34.56 -19.05 -16.24
C GLN A 130 -35.57 -18.60 -17.30
N SER A 131 -36.84 -19.01 -17.13
CA SER A 131 -37.94 -18.48 -17.94
C SER A 131 -38.32 -17.11 -17.42
N MET A 132 -37.79 -16.07 -18.10
CA MET A 132 -37.96 -14.67 -17.74
C MET A 132 -38.40 -13.89 -18.99
N PRO A 133 -39.25 -12.85 -18.86
CA PRO A 133 -39.55 -11.97 -19.98
C PRO A 133 -38.27 -11.29 -20.47
N ASP A 134 -38.10 -11.28 -21.80
CA ASP A 134 -37.07 -10.46 -22.41
C ASP A 134 -37.51 -8.99 -22.37
N ASN A 135 -36.63 -8.14 -21.83
CA ASN A 135 -36.82 -6.70 -21.76
C ASN A 135 -35.58 -6.01 -22.37
N PRO A 136 -35.66 -4.73 -22.79
CA PRO A 136 -34.53 -4.06 -23.43
C PRO A 136 -33.26 -3.97 -22.59
N GLU A 137 -33.37 -3.87 -21.27
CA GLU A 137 -32.26 -3.74 -20.32
C GLU A 137 -31.48 -5.05 -20.10
N ARG A 138 -32.13 -6.19 -20.40
CA ARG A 138 -31.59 -7.53 -20.13
C ARG A 138 -30.49 -7.91 -21.10
N PHE A 139 -29.35 -8.35 -20.58
CA PHE A 139 -28.34 -9.03 -21.40
C PHE A 139 -28.83 -10.40 -21.88
N ASP A 140 -28.68 -10.71 -23.17
CA ASP A 140 -29.21 -11.96 -23.78
C ASP A 140 -28.12 -12.95 -24.24
N CYS A 141 -26.90 -12.45 -24.47
CA CYS A 141 -25.79 -13.18 -25.07
C CYS A 141 -24.80 -13.67 -24.00
N GLN A 142 -24.24 -12.74 -23.21
CA GLN A 142 -23.27 -13.06 -22.16
C GLN A 142 -23.90 -13.02 -20.76
N PRO A 143 -23.43 -13.88 -19.83
CA PRO A 143 -23.90 -13.94 -18.45
C PRO A 143 -23.44 -12.71 -17.63
N CYS A 144 -24.07 -11.57 -17.92
CA CYS A 144 -23.79 -10.26 -17.34
C CYS A 144 -24.98 -9.74 -16.50
N VAL A 145 -24.67 -8.91 -15.51
CA VAL A 145 -25.64 -8.17 -14.68
C VAL A 145 -25.02 -6.84 -14.24
N LEU A 146 -25.86 -5.82 -14.02
CA LEU A 146 -25.42 -4.52 -13.54
C LEU A 146 -25.81 -4.27 -12.08
N GLY A 147 -25.12 -3.32 -11.44
CA GLY A 147 -25.59 -2.70 -10.21
C GLY A 147 -26.78 -1.77 -10.48
N LEU A 148 -27.74 -1.68 -9.56
CA LEU A 148 -28.99 -0.91 -9.68
C LEU A 148 -28.76 0.59 -9.91
N GLU A 149 -27.88 1.19 -9.10
CA GLU A 149 -27.58 2.61 -9.18
C GLU A 149 -26.63 2.93 -10.33
N SER A 150 -26.76 4.15 -10.86
CA SER A 150 -25.86 4.72 -11.85
C SER A 150 -25.18 5.99 -11.35
N TYR A 151 -23.96 6.24 -11.82
CA TYR A 151 -23.10 7.33 -11.38
C TYR A 151 -22.77 8.25 -12.55
N SER A 152 -23.11 9.53 -12.42
CA SER A 152 -22.78 10.58 -13.40
C SER A 152 -21.84 11.66 -12.85
N SER A 153 -21.37 11.50 -11.62
CA SER A 153 -20.44 12.41 -10.94
C SER A 153 -19.88 11.74 -9.69
N GLY A 154 -18.81 12.32 -9.14
CA GLY A 154 -18.22 11.97 -7.87
C GLY A 154 -17.29 10.77 -7.93
N ARG A 155 -16.80 10.43 -6.73
CA ARG A 155 -16.00 9.24 -6.48
C ARG A 155 -16.86 8.18 -5.82
N HIS A 156 -16.73 6.95 -6.30
CA HIS A 156 -17.47 5.78 -5.81
C HIS A 156 -16.55 4.59 -5.69
N TYR A 157 -16.84 3.72 -4.73
CA TYR A 157 -16.00 2.57 -4.42
C TYR A 157 -16.84 1.38 -3.95
N TRP A 158 -16.54 0.18 -4.43
CA TRP A 158 -17.12 -1.06 -3.90
C TRP A 158 -16.12 -2.20 -3.97
N GLU A 159 -16.37 -3.24 -3.17
CA GLU A 159 -15.55 -4.45 -3.13
C GLU A 159 -16.34 -5.65 -3.64
N VAL A 160 -15.65 -6.56 -4.31
CA VAL A 160 -16.22 -7.79 -4.85
C VAL A 160 -15.36 -8.98 -4.44
N GLU A 161 -15.99 -9.96 -3.80
CA GLU A 161 -15.39 -11.25 -3.52
C GLU A 161 -15.42 -12.12 -4.77
N VAL A 162 -14.24 -12.52 -5.21
CA VAL A 162 -14.00 -13.30 -6.43
C VAL A 162 -13.21 -14.58 -6.13
N GLU A 163 -13.04 -14.89 -4.85
CA GLU A 163 -12.34 -16.08 -4.39
C GLU A 163 -13.02 -17.34 -4.93
N ASN A 164 -12.22 -18.27 -5.47
CA ASN A 164 -12.69 -19.52 -6.06
C ASN A 164 -13.62 -19.41 -7.28
N VAL A 165 -13.78 -18.23 -7.89
CA VAL A 165 -14.49 -18.06 -9.17
C VAL A 165 -13.47 -18.17 -10.32
N MET A 166 -13.68 -19.10 -11.25
CA MET A 166 -12.70 -19.46 -12.29
C MET A 166 -12.75 -18.61 -13.56
N VAL A 167 -13.88 -17.98 -13.84
CA VAL A 167 -14.01 -17.01 -14.93
C VAL A 167 -14.93 -15.88 -14.51
N TRP A 168 -14.44 -14.64 -14.51
CA TRP A 168 -15.23 -13.47 -14.15
C TRP A 168 -14.68 -12.19 -14.78
N ALA A 169 -15.54 -11.19 -14.97
CA ALA A 169 -15.11 -9.82 -15.23
C ALA A 169 -15.92 -8.84 -14.35
N VAL A 170 -15.23 -7.87 -13.76
CA VAL A 170 -15.83 -6.85 -12.89
C VAL A 170 -15.32 -5.46 -13.25
N GLY A 171 -16.14 -4.44 -13.03
CA GLY A 171 -15.74 -3.05 -13.26
C GLY A 171 -16.95 -2.15 -13.42
N VAL A 172 -16.90 -1.26 -14.40
CA VAL A 172 -18.02 -0.39 -14.76
C VAL A 172 -18.32 -0.45 -16.25
N CYS A 173 -19.57 -0.20 -16.61
CA CYS A 173 -19.95 0.06 -17.99
C CYS A 173 -20.80 1.33 -18.09
N ARG A 174 -20.92 1.91 -19.29
CA ARG A 174 -21.95 2.92 -19.56
C ARG A 174 -23.32 2.31 -19.36
N ASP A 175 -24.28 3.10 -18.88
CA ASP A 175 -25.67 2.65 -18.79
C ASP A 175 -26.27 2.38 -20.17
N SER A 176 -25.79 3.09 -21.20
CA SER A 176 -26.26 2.99 -22.57
C SER A 176 -25.53 1.94 -23.42
N VAL A 177 -24.81 0.98 -22.83
CA VAL A 177 -24.14 -0.07 -23.62
C VAL A 177 -25.17 -0.98 -24.29
N GLU A 178 -24.82 -1.52 -25.46
CA GLU A 178 -25.64 -2.51 -26.16
C GLU A 178 -25.85 -3.73 -25.27
N ARG A 179 -27.12 -4.10 -25.05
CA ARG A 179 -27.50 -5.23 -24.19
C ARG A 179 -27.76 -6.50 -24.99
N LYS A 180 -27.98 -6.37 -26.30
CA LYS A 180 -28.37 -7.47 -27.17
C LYS A 180 -27.21 -7.91 -28.06
N GLY A 181 -27.03 -9.22 -28.18
CA GLY A 181 -25.96 -9.82 -28.96
C GLY A 181 -24.58 -9.68 -28.33
N GLU A 182 -23.56 -9.93 -29.13
CA GLU A 182 -22.17 -9.97 -28.65
C GLU A 182 -21.52 -8.58 -28.69
N ALA A 183 -20.98 -8.16 -27.56
CA ALA A 183 -20.24 -6.91 -27.43
C ALA A 183 -18.84 -7.17 -26.85
N LEU A 184 -17.83 -6.54 -27.45
CA LEU A 184 -16.48 -6.54 -26.89
C LEU A 184 -16.44 -5.64 -25.66
N LEU A 185 -15.94 -6.16 -24.54
CA LEU A 185 -15.84 -5.45 -23.26
C LEU A 185 -14.62 -4.52 -23.23
N VAL A 186 -14.60 -3.53 -24.13
CA VAL A 186 -13.51 -2.55 -24.23
C VAL A 186 -14.01 -1.12 -23.96
N PRO A 187 -13.13 -0.18 -23.56
CA PRO A 187 -13.52 1.20 -23.25
C PRO A 187 -14.24 1.92 -24.39
N GLN A 188 -13.88 1.61 -25.64
CA GLN A 188 -14.53 2.17 -26.84
C GLN A 188 -16.03 1.82 -26.88
N ASN A 189 -16.38 0.61 -26.43
CA ASN A 189 -17.77 0.15 -26.31
C ASN A 189 -18.40 0.53 -24.97
N GLY A 190 -17.68 1.25 -24.11
CA GLY A 190 -18.17 1.72 -22.82
C GLY A 190 -17.96 0.76 -21.66
N PHE A 191 -16.93 -0.09 -21.70
CA PHE A 191 -16.60 -1.02 -20.61
C PHE A 191 -15.20 -0.74 -20.08
N TRP A 192 -15.07 -0.66 -18.75
CA TRP A 192 -13.80 -0.53 -18.05
C TRP A 192 -13.73 -1.63 -17.00
N THR A 193 -13.16 -2.77 -17.39
CA THR A 193 -13.28 -4.02 -16.63
C THR A 193 -11.95 -4.74 -16.46
N LEU A 194 -11.80 -5.36 -15.29
CA LEU A 194 -10.77 -6.35 -14.98
C LEU A 194 -11.38 -7.74 -15.13
N GLU A 195 -10.71 -8.61 -15.87
CA GLU A 195 -11.11 -9.99 -16.11
C GLU A 195 -10.12 -10.97 -15.51
N MET A 196 -10.64 -12.10 -15.05
CA MET A 196 -9.86 -13.33 -14.88
C MET A 196 -10.40 -14.42 -15.80
N PHE A 197 -9.54 -14.92 -16.66
CA PHE A 197 -9.83 -15.99 -17.63
C PHE A 197 -8.57 -16.84 -17.84
N GLU A 198 -8.70 -18.16 -17.92
CA GLU A 198 -7.58 -19.11 -18.10
C GLU A 198 -6.42 -18.88 -17.11
N ASN A 199 -6.73 -18.55 -15.85
CA ASN A 199 -5.76 -18.26 -14.79
C ASN A 199 -4.84 -17.06 -15.11
N GLN A 200 -5.30 -16.14 -15.96
CA GLN A 200 -4.66 -14.86 -16.27
C GLN A 200 -5.58 -13.72 -15.89
N TYR A 201 -4.98 -12.64 -15.39
CA TYR A 201 -5.68 -11.38 -15.14
C TYR A 201 -5.46 -10.45 -16.33
N ARG A 202 -6.55 -9.87 -16.84
CA ARG A 202 -6.55 -9.03 -18.04
C ARG A 202 -7.29 -7.74 -17.75
N ALA A 203 -6.69 -6.62 -18.14
CA ALA A 203 -7.45 -5.40 -18.35
C ALA A 203 -8.00 -5.44 -19.77
N LEU A 204 -9.33 -5.44 -19.89
CA LEU A 204 -10.01 -5.52 -21.19
C LEU A 204 -9.95 -4.14 -21.87
N SER A 205 -8.83 -3.89 -22.54
CA SER A 205 -8.55 -2.70 -23.34
C SER A 205 -8.27 -3.07 -24.80
N SER A 206 -8.02 -2.08 -25.66
CA SER A 206 -7.55 -2.30 -27.03
C SER A 206 -6.21 -1.58 -27.24
N PRO A 207 -5.06 -2.30 -27.30
CA PRO A 207 -4.93 -3.76 -27.19
C PRO A 207 -5.21 -4.27 -25.77
N GLU A 208 -5.57 -5.56 -25.65
CA GLU A 208 -5.76 -6.21 -24.36
C GLU A 208 -4.44 -6.23 -23.58
N LYS A 209 -4.50 -6.05 -22.26
CA LYS A 209 -3.32 -6.05 -21.41
C LYS A 209 -3.37 -7.16 -20.36
N ILE A 210 -2.47 -8.13 -20.48
CA ILE A 210 -2.24 -9.16 -19.47
C ILE A 210 -1.47 -8.53 -18.29
N LEU A 211 -1.94 -8.78 -17.07
CA LEU A 211 -1.39 -8.26 -15.83
C LEU A 211 -0.56 -9.34 -15.12
N PRO A 212 0.68 -9.04 -14.69
CA PRO A 212 1.61 -10.02 -14.11
C PRO A 212 1.32 -10.30 -12.62
N LEU A 213 0.07 -10.60 -12.28
CA LEU A 213 -0.32 -10.96 -10.91
C LEU A 213 0.06 -12.43 -10.64
N LYS A 214 0.85 -12.64 -9.58
CA LYS A 214 1.35 -13.99 -9.19
C LYS A 214 0.37 -14.74 -8.31
N GLU A 215 -0.42 -14.02 -7.52
CA GLU A 215 -1.32 -14.59 -6.53
C GLU A 215 -2.77 -14.46 -7.01
N ARG A 216 -3.60 -15.43 -6.66
CA ARG A 216 -5.04 -15.31 -6.90
C ARG A 216 -5.64 -14.23 -6.01
N LEU A 217 -6.46 -13.40 -6.63
CA LEU A 217 -7.27 -12.39 -5.97
C LEU A 217 -8.42 -13.08 -5.24
N CYS A 218 -8.56 -12.79 -3.95
CA CYS A 218 -9.74 -13.18 -3.18
C CYS A 218 -10.82 -12.10 -3.27
N ARG A 219 -10.40 -10.83 -3.29
CA ARG A 219 -11.30 -9.67 -3.28
C ARG A 219 -10.70 -8.51 -4.07
N VAL A 220 -11.52 -7.89 -4.91
CA VAL A 220 -11.14 -6.76 -5.79
C VAL A 220 -11.91 -5.52 -5.36
N GLY A 221 -11.19 -4.41 -5.15
CA GLY A 221 -11.79 -3.10 -4.98
C GLY A 221 -11.86 -2.38 -6.31
N ILE A 222 -13.03 -1.82 -6.63
CA ILE A 222 -13.27 -1.04 -7.84
C ILE A 222 -13.50 0.41 -7.41
N PHE A 223 -12.67 1.32 -7.89
CA PHE A 223 -12.74 2.75 -7.62
C PHE A 223 -13.07 3.48 -8.91
N LEU A 224 -14.13 4.28 -8.87
CA LEU A 224 -14.53 5.19 -9.93
C LEU A 224 -14.25 6.61 -9.47
N ASP A 225 -13.47 7.37 -10.23
CA ASP A 225 -13.39 8.83 -10.14
C ASP A 225 -13.95 9.41 -11.43
N TYR A 226 -15.23 9.83 -11.38
CA TYR A 226 -15.95 10.23 -12.57
C TYR A 226 -15.35 11.48 -13.21
N GLU A 227 -15.02 12.49 -12.39
CA GLU A 227 -14.42 13.75 -12.86
C GLU A 227 -12.99 13.57 -13.38
N ALA A 228 -12.20 12.70 -12.75
CA ALA A 228 -10.85 12.38 -13.24
C ALA A 228 -10.86 11.48 -14.49
N GLY A 229 -12.00 10.84 -14.78
CA GLY A 229 -12.14 9.96 -15.93
C GLY A 229 -11.38 8.65 -15.77
N ASP A 230 -11.21 8.14 -14.55
CA ASP A 230 -10.46 6.91 -14.31
C ASP A 230 -11.21 5.87 -13.46
N VAL A 231 -10.89 4.61 -13.75
CA VAL A 231 -11.39 3.43 -13.04
C VAL A 231 -10.17 2.64 -12.60
N SER A 232 -10.06 2.38 -11.31
CA SER A 232 -8.90 1.72 -10.71
C SER A 232 -9.31 0.46 -9.95
N PHE A 233 -8.45 -0.55 -10.02
CA PHE A 233 -8.64 -1.87 -9.42
C PHE A 233 -7.53 -2.12 -8.40
N TYR A 234 -7.91 -2.63 -7.23
CA TYR A 234 -6.98 -2.93 -6.13
C TYR A 234 -7.21 -4.33 -5.58
N ASN A 235 -6.13 -4.99 -5.17
CA ASN A 235 -6.21 -6.21 -4.40
C ASN A 235 -6.52 -5.84 -2.95
N MET A 236 -7.68 -6.26 -2.45
CA MET A 236 -8.13 -5.84 -1.12
C MET A 236 -7.44 -6.57 0.02
N ARG A 237 -6.70 -7.66 -0.27
CA ARG A 237 -5.93 -8.39 0.76
C ARG A 237 -4.74 -7.57 1.27
N ASP A 238 -3.97 -6.99 0.36
CA ASP A 238 -2.73 -6.26 0.65
C ASP A 238 -2.83 -4.78 0.28
N ARG A 239 -3.99 -4.32 -0.20
CA ARG A 239 -4.27 -2.96 -0.70
C ARG A 239 -3.36 -2.55 -1.87
N SER A 240 -2.76 -3.52 -2.57
CA SER A 240 -1.91 -3.24 -3.72
C SER A 240 -2.72 -2.81 -4.93
N HIS A 241 -2.17 -1.89 -5.71
CA HIS A 241 -2.74 -1.48 -6.98
C HIS A 241 -2.60 -2.62 -8.01
N ILE A 242 -3.69 -2.93 -8.70
CA ILE A 242 -3.70 -3.91 -9.79
C ILE A 242 -3.55 -3.19 -11.13
N TYR A 243 -4.48 -2.26 -11.40
CA TYR A 243 -4.57 -1.59 -12.69
C TYR A 243 -5.43 -0.32 -12.60
N THR A 244 -5.09 0.69 -13.39
CA THR A 244 -5.95 1.85 -13.64
C THR A 244 -6.17 1.94 -15.14
N CYS A 245 -7.43 1.99 -15.55
CA CYS A 245 -7.80 2.20 -16.94
C CYS A 245 -7.23 3.54 -17.44
N PRO A 246 -6.88 3.64 -18.74
CA PRO A 246 -6.42 4.91 -19.31
C PRO A 246 -7.45 6.00 -19.07
N ARG A 247 -6.99 7.17 -18.63
CA ARG A 247 -7.89 8.28 -18.32
C ARG A 247 -8.63 8.73 -19.57
N SER A 248 -9.95 8.79 -19.46
CA SER A 248 -10.80 9.32 -20.53
C SER A 248 -12.05 9.95 -19.92
N PRO A 249 -12.51 11.10 -20.43
CA PRO A 249 -13.77 11.67 -19.96
C PRO A 249 -14.91 10.68 -20.23
N PHE A 250 -15.72 10.42 -19.21
CA PHE A 250 -16.92 9.61 -19.36
C PHE A 250 -18.03 10.40 -20.06
N SER A 251 -18.77 9.69 -20.91
CA SER A 251 -19.95 10.24 -21.58
C SER A 251 -21.17 9.45 -21.14
N GLY A 252 -21.99 10.07 -20.28
CA GLY A 252 -23.19 9.50 -19.69
C GLY A 252 -22.95 8.73 -18.39
N PRO A 253 -24.04 8.30 -17.73
CA PRO A 253 -23.98 7.54 -16.48
C PRO A 253 -23.23 6.22 -16.65
N LEU A 254 -22.50 5.84 -15.60
CA LEU A 254 -21.84 4.55 -15.47
C LEU A 254 -22.54 3.67 -14.42
N ARG A 255 -22.55 2.36 -14.63
CA ARG A 255 -23.08 1.39 -13.67
C ARG A 255 -22.02 0.35 -13.32
N PRO A 256 -22.00 -0.17 -12.08
CA PRO A 256 -21.22 -1.36 -11.74
C PRO A 256 -21.57 -2.51 -12.70
N PHE A 257 -20.55 -3.22 -13.16
CA PHE A 257 -20.67 -4.29 -14.14
C PHE A 257 -20.08 -5.58 -13.59
N PHE A 258 -20.80 -6.69 -13.80
CA PHE A 258 -20.39 -8.03 -13.37
C PHE A 258 -20.70 -9.06 -14.47
N ARG A 259 -19.73 -9.91 -14.79
CA ARG A 259 -19.86 -11.06 -15.70
C ARG A 259 -19.33 -12.31 -15.03
N LEU A 260 -20.10 -13.41 -15.09
CA LEU A 260 -19.70 -14.71 -14.55
C LEU A 260 -19.58 -15.71 -15.68
N GLY A 261 -18.36 -16.13 -16.02
CA GLY A 261 -18.12 -17.09 -17.08
C GLY A 261 -18.22 -18.55 -16.64
N SER A 262 -18.02 -18.87 -15.36
CA SER A 262 -18.15 -20.24 -14.84
C SER A 262 -19.36 -20.40 -13.93
N ASP A 263 -19.83 -21.64 -13.77
CA ASP A 263 -20.96 -22.05 -12.92
C ASP A 263 -20.53 -22.66 -11.57
N ASP A 264 -19.22 -22.74 -11.33
CA ASP A 264 -18.62 -23.39 -10.15
C ASP A 264 -18.91 -22.65 -8.83
N SER A 265 -18.88 -21.31 -8.85
CA SER A 265 -18.88 -20.48 -7.65
C SER A 265 -19.66 -19.17 -7.85
N PRO A 266 -20.38 -18.68 -6.82
CA PRO A 266 -20.99 -17.35 -6.84
C PRO A 266 -19.94 -16.24 -6.69
N LEU A 267 -20.31 -15.04 -7.13
CA LEU A 267 -19.62 -13.79 -6.89
C LEU A 267 -20.45 -12.96 -5.91
N PHE A 268 -19.79 -12.34 -4.92
CA PHE A 268 -20.46 -11.55 -3.88
C PHE A 268 -19.95 -10.11 -3.87
N ILE A 269 -20.87 -9.17 -3.73
CA ILE A 269 -20.57 -7.75 -3.50
C ILE A 269 -20.54 -7.53 -2.00
N CYS A 270 -19.44 -6.98 -1.49
CA CYS A 270 -19.34 -6.66 -0.08
C CYS A 270 -20.30 -5.49 0.25
N PRO A 271 -21.05 -5.56 1.36
CA PRO A 271 -21.81 -4.41 1.82
C PRO A 271 -20.88 -3.25 2.14
N ALA A 272 -21.30 -2.04 1.76
CA ALA A 272 -20.62 -0.86 2.25
C ALA A 272 -20.83 -0.83 3.77
N PHE A 273 -19.74 -0.72 4.53
CA PHE A 273 -19.84 -0.30 5.93
C PHE A 273 -20.33 1.14 5.95
N THR A 274 -21.64 1.33 5.81
CA THR A 274 -22.28 2.60 6.14
C THR A 274 -22.00 2.83 7.61
N GLY A 275 -21.14 3.81 7.89
CA GLY A 275 -20.92 4.29 9.25
C GLY A 275 -22.28 4.60 9.87
N ALA A 276 -22.72 3.69 10.72
CA ALA A 276 -23.85 3.73 11.61
C ALA A 276 -24.86 4.89 11.44
N GLN A 277 -26.08 4.56 11.05
CA GLN A 277 -27.19 5.22 11.74
C GLN A 277 -27.11 4.83 13.22
N GLY A 278 -26.63 5.75 14.06
CA GLY A 278 -26.88 5.73 15.51
C GLY A 278 -25.89 4.98 16.42
N VAL A 279 -24.66 4.70 16.03
CA VAL A 279 -23.66 4.12 16.95
C VAL A 279 -22.78 5.22 17.52
N THR A 280 -22.97 5.54 18.80
CA THR A 280 -22.03 6.33 19.61
C THR A 280 -20.74 5.54 19.78
N VAL A 281 -19.63 6.09 19.28
CA VAL A 281 -18.29 5.50 19.41
C VAL A 281 -17.86 5.54 20.88
N PRO A 282 -17.57 4.40 21.55
CA PRO A 282 -16.97 4.40 22.88
C PRO A 282 -15.50 4.86 22.78
N GLU A 283 -15.01 5.59 23.78
CA GLU A 283 -13.64 6.15 23.84
C GLU A 283 -12.50 5.11 23.74
N GLY A 284 -12.81 3.81 23.81
CA GLY A 284 -11.85 2.70 23.69
C GLY A 284 -11.51 2.26 22.25
N GLY A 285 -12.09 2.89 21.22
CA GLY A 285 -11.86 2.50 19.82
C GLY A 285 -12.66 1.28 19.36
N LEU A 286 -12.75 1.10 18.04
CA LEU A 286 -13.50 0.02 17.40
C LEU A 286 -12.65 -1.25 17.35
N VAL A 287 -12.94 -2.21 18.23
CA VAL A 287 -12.44 -3.59 18.08
C VAL A 287 -13.36 -4.30 17.08
N LEU A 288 -12.91 -4.42 15.84
CA LEU A 288 -13.58 -5.22 14.82
C LEU A 288 -13.36 -6.71 15.13
N HIS A 289 -14.32 -7.33 15.81
CA HIS A 289 -14.38 -8.78 15.89
C HIS A 289 -14.77 -9.32 14.51
N ARG A 290 -13.90 -10.17 13.95
CA ARG A 290 -14.16 -10.98 12.76
C ARG A 290 -15.35 -11.90 13.05
N ALA A 291 -16.50 -11.60 12.47
CA ALA A 291 -17.59 -12.56 12.39
C ALA A 291 -17.29 -13.50 11.22
N GLU A 292 -16.81 -14.70 11.53
CA GLU A 292 -16.84 -15.81 10.59
C GLU A 292 -18.28 -16.34 10.53
N THR A 293 -19.05 -15.88 9.55
CA THR A 293 -20.32 -16.51 9.20
C THR A 293 -20.10 -17.43 8.00
N HIS A 294 -19.73 -18.67 8.27
CA HIS A 294 -19.99 -19.77 7.35
C HIS A 294 -21.51 -20.03 7.33
N HIS A 295 -22.22 -19.31 6.48
CA HIS A 295 -23.59 -19.66 6.09
C HIS A 295 -23.54 -20.48 4.80
N SER A 296 -24.30 -21.57 4.79
CA SER A 296 -24.41 -22.51 3.67
C SER A 296 -24.75 -21.78 2.36
N LEU A 297 -23.92 -21.94 1.33
CA LEU A 297 -24.11 -21.34 -0.01
C LEU A 297 -25.41 -21.78 -0.69
N GLN A 298 -26.03 -22.88 -0.23
CA GLN A 298 -27.26 -23.42 -0.79
C GLN A 298 -28.52 -22.67 -0.36
N ASP A 299 -28.51 -21.97 0.78
CA ASP A 299 -29.69 -21.28 1.30
C ASP A 299 -29.84 -19.85 0.75
N GLN A 300 -28.78 -19.27 0.17
CA GLN A 300 -28.78 -17.88 -0.32
C GLN A 300 -29.39 -17.69 -1.72
N PHE A 301 -29.59 -18.78 -2.48
CA PHE A 301 -30.08 -18.71 -3.88
C PHE A 301 -31.38 -19.49 -4.04
N PRO A 302 -32.56 -18.88 -3.80
CA PRO A 302 -33.84 -19.58 -3.76
C PRO A 302 -34.26 -20.22 -5.09
N GLY A 303 -33.71 -19.76 -6.22
CA GLY A 303 -33.99 -20.26 -7.56
C GLY A 303 -33.30 -21.56 -7.96
N LEU A 304 -32.45 -22.13 -7.09
CA LEU A 304 -31.71 -23.37 -7.36
C LEU A 304 -32.45 -24.67 -7.03
N ARG A 305 -33.67 -24.61 -6.50
CA ARG A 305 -34.39 -25.84 -6.14
C ARG A 305 -34.69 -26.66 -7.39
N ALA A 306 -33.98 -27.78 -7.52
CA ALA A 306 -34.31 -28.82 -8.48
C ALA A 306 -35.78 -29.26 -8.29
N LYS A 307 -36.54 -29.25 -9.38
CA LYS A 307 -37.76 -30.04 -9.50
C LYS A 307 -37.39 -31.43 -10.00
#